data_AF-C7DIM4-F1
#
_entry.id   AF-C7DIM4-F1
#
_cell.length_a   1.000
_cell.length_b   1.000
_cell.length_c   1.000
_cell.angle_alpha   90.00
_cell.angle_beta   90.00
_cell.angle_gamma   90.00
#
_symmetry.space_group_name_H-M   'P 1'
#
loop_
_entity.id
_entity.type
_entity.pdbx_description
1 polymer ?
#
loop_
_entity_poly.entity_id
_entity_poly.type
_entity_poly.pdbx_seq_one_letter_code
_entity_poly.pdbx_strand_id
1 'polypeptide(L)'
;MPEKLLTINIRKYLVTQPRVKRHRKAAAFIREAVAHYTKTDLDKVRLDPSLNTLIFKSHYRSMLPIKVTVTMDNGIAKVKPLSDKAAAQPEKTKKEEKNDKKKAKEAPAQKPKRPDATKAKENGAENKPK
;
A
#
# COMPACT_ATOMS: atom_id res chain seq x y z
N MET A 1 24.86 0.05 14.48
CA MET A 1 24.44 0.96 13.38
C MET A 1 23.72 2.14 14.00
N PRO A 2 23.84 3.37 13.45
CA PRO A 2 23.15 4.53 14.01
C PRO A 2 21.65 4.37 13.81
N GLU A 3 20.92 4.30 14.92
CA GLU A 3 19.47 4.36 14.93
C GLU A 3 19.04 5.82 15.10
N LYS A 4 18.11 6.27 14.26
CA LYS A 4 17.53 7.61 14.35
C LYS A 4 16.05 7.51 14.66
N LEU A 5 15.61 8.22 15.69
CA LEU A 5 14.20 8.37 16.01
C LEU A 5 13.66 9.62 15.31
N LEU A 6 12.60 9.45 14.52
CA LEU A 6 11.95 10.56 13.82
C LEU A 6 10.46 10.61 14.17
N THR A 7 9.94 11.82 14.33
CA THR A 7 8.50 12.06 14.42
C THR A 7 8.05 12.78 13.16
N ILE A 8 7.21 12.13 12.36
CA ILE A 8 6.74 12.64 11.07
C ILE A 8 5.34 13.20 11.23
N ASN A 9 5.19 14.52 11.04
CA ASN A 9 3.89 15.18 11.06
C ASN A 9 3.20 15.08 9.69
N ILE A 10 2.35 14.06 9.54
CA ILE A 10 1.61 13.80 8.30
C ILE A 10 0.39 14.71 8.09
N ARG A 11 -0.06 15.43 9.15
CA ARG A 11 -1.31 16.20 9.10
C ARG A 11 -1.28 17.29 8.05
N LYS A 12 -0.18 18.07 8.02
CA LYS A 12 -0.01 19.20 7.09
C LYS A 12 -0.19 18.76 5.64
N TYR A 13 0.32 17.58 5.30
CA TYR A 13 0.20 17.01 3.97
C TYR A 13 -1.17 16.37 3.71
N LEU A 14 -1.68 15.55 4.63
CA LEU A 14 -2.89 14.76 4.39
C LEU A 14 -4.20 15.55 4.41
N VAL A 15 -4.24 16.71 5.07
CA VAL A 15 -5.43 17.57 5.11
C VAL A 15 -5.84 18.01 3.72
N THR A 16 -4.88 18.28 2.83
CA THR A 16 -5.14 18.73 1.44
C THR A 16 -5.49 17.58 0.50
N GLN A 17 -5.35 16.33 0.94
CA GLN A 17 -5.54 15.16 0.08
C GLN A 17 -6.97 14.58 0.19
N PRO A 18 -7.55 14.08 -0.92
CA PRO A 18 -8.84 13.38 -0.91
C PRO A 18 -8.79 12.15 0.00
N ARG A 19 -9.84 11.97 0.82
CA ARG A 19 -9.91 10.90 1.86
C ARG A 19 -9.54 9.51 1.32
N VAL A 20 -10.07 9.15 0.16
CA VAL A 20 -9.85 7.84 -0.50
C VAL A 20 -8.37 7.59 -0.80
N LYS A 21 -7.61 8.65 -1.13
CA LYS A 21 -6.20 8.56 -1.54
C LYS A 21 -5.21 8.78 -0.38
N ARG A 22 -5.68 9.17 0.81
CA ARG A 22 -4.82 9.52 1.96
C ARG A 22 -3.86 8.40 2.37
N HIS A 23 -4.31 7.15 2.34
CA HIS A 23 -3.46 6.02 2.73
C HIS A 23 -2.20 5.91 1.84
N ARG A 24 -2.38 5.91 0.51
CA ARG A 24 -1.29 5.89 -0.49
C ARG A 24 -0.39 7.11 -0.34
N LYS A 25 -1.00 8.28 -0.18
CA LYS A 25 -0.30 9.56 -0.04
C LYS A 25 0.51 9.65 1.25
N ALA A 26 0.00 9.10 2.36
CA ALA A 26 0.73 9.02 3.62
C ALA A 26 2.00 8.17 3.50
N ALA A 27 1.90 6.99 2.89
CA ALA A 27 3.06 6.13 2.68
C ALA A 27 4.13 6.79 1.79
N ALA A 28 3.73 7.50 0.73
CA ALA A 28 4.64 8.25 -0.12
C ALA A 28 5.33 9.39 0.65
N PHE A 29 4.56 10.19 1.38
CA PHE A 29 5.08 11.30 2.16
C PHE A 29 6.05 10.87 3.27
N ILE A 30 5.79 9.74 3.93
CA ILE A 30 6.72 9.17 4.92
C ILE A 30 8.03 8.77 4.24
N ARG A 31 7.97 8.20 3.03
CA ARG A 31 9.14 7.85 2.24
C ARG A 31 9.98 9.08 1.90
N GLU A 32 9.33 10.14 1.42
CA GLU A 32 9.95 11.44 1.14
C GLU A 32 10.58 12.08 2.38
N ALA A 33 9.86 12.10 3.50
CA ALA A 33 10.36 12.65 4.75
C ALA A 33 11.60 11.90 5.24
N VAL A 34 11.58 10.57 5.22
CA VAL A 34 12.73 9.75 5.64
C VAL A 34 13.92 9.96 4.70
N ALA A 35 13.70 9.97 3.39
CA ALA A 35 14.74 10.26 2.40
C ALA A 35 15.41 11.62 2.67
N HIS A 36 14.61 12.66 2.92
CA HIS A 36 15.09 14.00 3.25
C HIS A 36 15.96 14.02 4.53
N TYR A 37 15.49 13.40 5.63
CA TYR A 37 16.24 13.40 6.90
C TYR A 37 17.48 12.50 6.89
N THR A 38 17.47 11.44 6.08
CA THR A 38 18.60 10.51 5.98
C THR A 38 19.54 10.82 4.82
N LYS A 39 19.21 11.80 3.97
CA LYS A 39 19.93 12.14 2.74
C LYS A 39 20.12 10.91 1.85
N THR A 40 19.07 10.11 1.70
CA THR A 40 19.04 8.92 0.84
C THR A 40 18.09 9.11 -0.32
N ASP A 41 18.28 8.30 -1.37
CA ASP A 41 17.36 8.25 -2.51
C ASP A 41 16.03 7.62 -2.11
N LEU A 42 14.93 8.07 -2.72
CA LEU A 42 13.58 7.55 -2.45
C LEU A 42 13.47 6.03 -2.65
N ASP A 43 14.21 5.48 -3.59
CA ASP A 43 14.20 4.05 -3.93
C ASP A 43 14.94 3.18 -2.89
N LYS A 44 15.81 3.79 -2.10
CA LYS A 44 16.58 3.14 -1.03
C LYS A 44 15.84 3.15 0.32
N VAL A 45 14.64 3.74 0.38
CA VAL A 45 13.83 3.75 1.60
C VAL A 45 12.86 2.57 1.61
N ARG A 46 13.03 1.66 2.57
CA ARG A 46 12.18 0.49 2.76
C ARG A 46 11.30 0.67 4.00
N LEU A 47 9.99 0.78 3.77
CA LEU A 47 9.00 0.85 4.83
C LEU A 47 8.64 -0.56 5.29
N ASP A 48 8.64 -0.78 6.61
CA ASP A 48 8.21 -2.05 7.18
C ASP A 48 6.70 -2.28 6.94
N PRO A 49 6.25 -3.53 6.64
CA PRO A 49 4.83 -3.83 6.46
C PRO A 49 3.96 -3.46 7.67
N SER A 50 4.51 -3.51 8.88
CA SER A 50 3.83 -3.13 10.12
C SER A 50 3.51 -1.63 10.13
N LEU A 51 4.42 -0.81 9.60
CA LEU A 51 4.20 0.63 9.43
C LEU A 51 3.06 0.89 8.45
N ASN A 52 3.02 0.17 7.33
CA ASN A 52 1.94 0.31 6.35
C ASN A 52 0.57 -0.07 6.94
N THR A 53 0.54 -1.13 7.74
CA THR A 53 -0.66 -1.57 8.46
C THR A 53 -1.13 -0.51 9.47
N LEU A 54 -0.19 0.10 10.19
CA LEU A 54 -0.46 1.18 11.16
C LEU A 54 -0.96 2.47 10.49
N ILE A 55 -0.43 2.80 9.30
CA ILE A 55 -0.93 3.91 8.48
C ILE A 55 -2.37 3.64 8.05
N PHE A 56 -2.64 2.43 7.56
CA PHE A 56 -3.97 2.02 7.09
C PHE A 56 -5.00 1.92 8.22
N LYS A 57 -4.60 1.51 9.43
CA LYS A 57 -5.55 1.30 10.53
C LYS A 57 -6.02 2.60 11.18
N SER A 58 -5.15 3.57 11.38
CA SER A 58 -5.48 4.78 12.15
C SER A 58 -4.98 6.07 11.53
N HIS A 59 -3.72 6.15 11.12
CA HIS A 59 -3.06 7.44 10.88
C HIS A 59 -3.57 8.17 9.64
N TYR A 60 -4.06 7.48 8.61
CA TYR A 60 -4.68 8.16 7.46
C TYR A 60 -5.99 8.89 7.80
N ARG A 61 -6.68 8.45 8.86
CA ARG A 61 -7.95 9.02 9.33
C ARG A 61 -7.74 10.03 10.47
N SER A 62 -6.94 9.66 11.47
CA SER A 62 -6.66 10.50 12.64
C SER A 62 -5.65 11.62 12.33
N MET A 63 -4.80 11.44 11.30
CA MET A 63 -3.75 12.38 10.91
C MET A 63 -2.79 12.73 12.06
N LEU A 64 -2.64 11.83 13.03
CA LEU A 64 -1.69 12.00 14.14
C LEU A 64 -0.24 11.87 13.65
N PRO A 65 0.72 12.54 14.31
CA PRO A 65 2.15 12.33 14.02
C PRO A 65 2.53 10.86 14.19
N ILE A 66 3.37 10.34 13.30
CA ILE A 66 3.88 8.98 13.36
C ILE A 66 5.31 9.03 13.88
N LYS A 67 5.58 8.30 14.96
CA LYS A 67 6.94 8.06 15.45
C LYS A 67 7.52 6.84 14.75
N VAL A 68 8.72 6.97 14.18
CA VAL A 68 9.41 5.90 13.47
C VAL A 68 10.87 5.79 13.90
N THR A 69 11.37 4.56 13.91
CA THR A 69 12.80 4.27 14.06
C THR A 69 13.36 3.99 12.66
N VAL A 70 14.45 4.66 12.32
CA VAL A 70 15.16 4.48 11.06
C VAL A 70 16.52 3.87 11.33
N THR A 71 16.78 2.73 10.70
CA THR A 71 18.08 2.05 10.73
C THR A 71 18.70 2.13 9.34
N MET A 72 19.95 2.57 9.28
CA MET A 72 20.71 2.65 8.04
C MET A 72 21.55 1.39 7.86
N ASP A 73 21.32 0.66 6.78
CA ASP A 73 22.01 -0.59 6.46
C ASP A 73 22.47 -0.55 4.98
N ASN A 74 23.79 -0.49 4.74
CA ASN A 74 24.38 -0.44 3.39
C ASN A 74 23.75 0.61 2.45
N GLY A 75 23.45 1.81 2.99
CA GLY A 75 22.81 2.89 2.23
C GLY A 75 21.30 2.74 2.03
N ILE A 76 20.69 1.69 2.58
CA ILE A 76 19.24 1.45 2.60
C ILE A 76 18.69 1.90 3.95
N ALA A 77 17.67 2.77 3.92
CA ALA A 77 16.97 3.21 5.11
C ALA A 77 15.80 2.27 5.41
N LYS A 78 15.90 1.47 6.47
CA LYS A 78 14.82 0.60 6.97
C LYS A 78 14.01 1.35 8.01
N VAL A 79 12.70 1.49 7.80
CA VAL A 79 11.80 2.29 8.66
C VAL A 79 10.82 1.38 9.40
N LYS A 80 10.87 1.41 10.73
CA LYS A 80 9.96 0.65 11.61
C LYS A 80 9.10 1.62 12.44
N PRO A 81 7.84 1.25 12.78
CA PRO A 81 7.03 2.04 13.68
C PRO A 81 7.62 2.00 15.09
N LEU A 82 7.70 3.15 15.77
CA LEU A 82 8.03 3.16 17.20
C LEU A 82 6.80 2.65 17.95
N SER A 83 6.90 1.42 18.44
CA SER A 83 5.85 0.84 19.27
C SER A 83 6.10 1.20 20.72
N ASP A 84 5.32 2.13 21.28
CA ASP A 84 5.35 2.45 22.72
C ASP A 84 5.01 1.21 23.61
N LYS A 85 4.52 0.11 23.01
CA LYS A 85 4.24 -1.17 23.67
C LYS A 85 5.37 -2.22 23.61
N ALA A 86 6.49 -1.95 22.96
CA ALA A 86 7.50 -2.96 22.64
C ALA A 86 8.70 -3.02 23.60
N ALA A 87 8.47 -2.94 24.91
CA ALA A 87 9.47 -3.34 25.92
C ALA A 87 9.32 -4.81 26.37
N ALA A 88 8.33 -5.56 25.86
CA ALA A 88 8.09 -6.94 26.28
C ALA A 88 7.54 -7.80 25.15
N GLN A 89 8.41 -8.25 24.24
CA GLN A 89 8.29 -9.60 23.67
C GLN A 89 9.57 -9.94 22.88
N PRO A 90 10.41 -10.88 23.37
CA PRO A 90 11.54 -11.39 22.62
C PRO A 90 11.09 -12.24 21.44
N GLU A 91 11.96 -12.25 20.42
CA GLU A 91 11.84 -12.91 19.12
C GLU A 91 11.39 -14.37 19.22
N LYS A 92 10.39 -14.75 18.42
CA LYS A 92 10.18 -16.16 18.02
C LYS A 92 10.56 -16.32 16.55
N THR A 93 11.80 -16.76 16.41
CA THR A 93 12.36 -17.69 15.41
C THR A 93 11.42 -18.24 14.34
N LYS A 94 11.93 -18.12 13.10
CA LYS A 94 11.61 -18.88 11.89
C LYS A 94 11.15 -20.32 12.14
N LYS A 95 10.18 -20.77 11.34
CA LYS A 95 10.07 -22.17 10.93
C LYS A 95 9.72 -22.24 9.43
N GLU A 96 10.68 -22.70 8.65
CA GLU A 96 10.54 -23.18 7.27
C GLU A 96 10.10 -24.66 7.26
N GLU A 97 9.39 -25.02 6.19
CA GLU A 97 9.28 -26.31 5.48
C GLU A 97 8.63 -27.58 6.08
N LYS A 98 7.57 -28.02 5.39
CA LYS A 98 7.39 -29.33 4.70
C LYS A 98 6.00 -29.32 4.02
N ASN A 99 5.83 -29.25 2.71
CA ASN A 99 6.13 -30.18 1.60
C ASN A 99 5.19 -31.41 1.49
N ASP A 100 4.80 -31.66 0.23
CA ASP A 100 4.17 -32.83 -0.41
C ASP A 100 2.66 -33.08 -0.18
N LYS A 101 1.81 -33.52 -1.13
CA LYS A 101 1.72 -33.60 -2.61
C LYS A 101 0.50 -34.51 -2.91
N LYS A 102 -0.06 -34.40 -4.13
CA LYS A 102 -0.97 -35.36 -4.83
C LYS A 102 -2.42 -35.37 -4.33
N LYS A 103 -3.47 -35.50 -5.17
CA LYS A 103 -3.65 -35.67 -6.63
C LYS A 103 -5.15 -35.38 -6.88
N ALA A 104 -5.50 -34.51 -7.83
CA ALA A 104 -6.06 -34.87 -9.15
C ALA A 104 -7.44 -35.57 -9.14
N LYS A 105 -8.48 -34.89 -9.66
CA LYS A 105 -9.21 -35.25 -10.91
C LYS A 105 -10.49 -34.41 -11.11
N GLU A 106 -10.65 -33.94 -12.36
CA GLU A 106 -11.89 -33.88 -13.18
C GLU A 106 -13.11 -33.09 -12.63
N ALA A 107 -13.82 -32.21 -13.33
CA ALA A 107 -13.98 -31.92 -14.77
C ALA A 107 -14.65 -30.52 -14.93
N PRO A 108 -14.63 -29.91 -16.12
CA PRO A 108 -15.13 -28.56 -16.37
C PRO A 108 -16.62 -28.57 -16.75
N ALA A 109 -17.44 -27.74 -16.08
CA ALA A 109 -18.85 -27.54 -16.46
C ALA A 109 -19.17 -26.05 -16.70
N GLN A 110 -19.04 -25.70 -17.98
CA GLN A 110 -19.99 -24.91 -18.78
C GLN A 110 -20.53 -23.57 -18.23
N LYS A 111 -19.97 -22.49 -18.78
CA LYS A 111 -20.67 -21.23 -19.04
C LYS A 111 -21.77 -21.46 -20.09
N PRO A 112 -23.02 -21.04 -19.89
CA PRO A 112 -23.89 -20.70 -21.01
C PRO A 112 -23.60 -19.25 -21.45
N LYS A 113 -22.93 -19.14 -22.60
CA LYS A 113 -23.02 -17.98 -23.50
C LYS A 113 -24.50 -17.81 -23.92
N ARG A 114 -25.04 -16.61 -23.80
CA ARG A 114 -26.08 -16.10 -24.70
C ARG A 114 -25.74 -14.68 -25.15
N PRO A 115 -26.12 -14.30 -26.38
CA PRO A 115 -25.27 -13.55 -27.30
C PRO A 115 -25.56 -12.05 -27.30
N ASP A 116 -24.49 -11.28 -27.52
CA ASP A 116 -24.52 -9.87 -27.88
C ASP A 116 -24.89 -9.67 -29.36
N ALA A 117 -25.56 -8.53 -29.61
CA ALA A 117 -25.54 -7.69 -30.80
C ALA A 117 -26.37 -8.04 -32.05
N THR A 118 -27.48 -7.27 -32.21
CA THR A 118 -27.81 -6.60 -33.48
C THR A 118 -28.46 -5.25 -33.14
N LYS A 119 -27.68 -4.17 -33.07
CA LYS A 119 -27.64 -3.08 -34.09
C LYS A 119 -29.03 -2.62 -34.56
N ALA A 120 -29.53 -1.55 -33.94
CA ALA A 120 -30.42 -0.59 -34.59
C ALA A 120 -29.72 0.78 -34.57
N LYS A 121 -28.88 1.03 -35.58
CA LYS A 121 -28.51 2.38 -36.02
C LYS A 121 -29.25 2.56 -37.33
N GLU A 122 -30.37 3.28 -37.28
CA GLU A 122 -31.04 3.80 -38.47
C GLU A 122 -30.73 5.30 -38.50
N ASN A 123 -29.73 5.66 -39.31
CA ASN A 123 -29.52 7.05 -39.73
C ASN A 123 -30.42 7.32 -40.93
N GLY A 124 -31.03 8.49 -40.94
CA GLY A 124 -32.14 8.84 -41.81
C GLY A 124 -31.83 9.05 -43.29
N ALA A 125 -32.93 9.14 -44.05
CA ALA A 125 -33.02 9.77 -45.35
C ALA A 125 -34.42 10.39 -45.51
N GLU A 126 -34.42 11.62 -46.03
CA GLU A 126 -35.48 12.26 -46.81
C GLU A 126 -36.89 12.38 -46.23
N ASN A 127 -37.23 13.60 -45.79
CA ASN A 127 -38.59 14.09 -45.86
C ASN A 127 -38.61 15.41 -46.66
N LYS A 128 -38.87 15.29 -47.97
CA LYS A 128 -39.48 16.34 -48.80
C LYS A 128 -40.88 15.84 -49.13
N PRO A 129 -41.91 16.67 -49.00
CA PRO A 129 -42.84 16.73 -50.11
C PRO A 129 -43.33 18.15 -50.45
N LYS A 130 -43.37 18.36 -51.78
CA LYS A 130 -44.25 19.19 -52.60
C LYS A 130 -44.33 20.69 -52.31
#